data_AF-A0A9C8ZDX4-F1
#
_entry.id   AF-A0A9C8ZDX4-F1
#
_cell.length_a   1.000
_cell.length_b   1.000
_cell.length_c   1.000
_cell.angle_alpha   90.00
_cell.angle_beta   90.00
_cell.angle_gamma   90.00
#
_symmetry.space_group_name_H-M   'P 1'
#
loop_
_entity.id
_entity.type
_entity.pdbx_description
1 polymer ?
#
loop_
_entity_poly.entity_id
_entity_poly.type
_entity_poly.pdbx_seq_one_letter_code
_entity_poly.pdbx_strand_id
1 'polypeptide(L)'
;REKNYNNFTGKIAETDESARQALRFGMVIGLIVLVSLLIATPLVVSMITGNLNQVIASLKEMATGGGDLTQRLESRSNDELGELAQWFNRFVEQLQNVVAELKDASVQLSKSASKVNVITDETSQQVARQESETDQVATAINEMAATVQEVAGHADNAANATQQADQEAQQGCEIVTTTVDAIDALSAGINNAAEVIQKLESDSQDIGTVLDVIRGIAEQTNLLALNAAIEAARAGDQGRGFAVVADEVRTLASRTQESTQEIDQMIERLQSGSRDAVKVMDESQGQAQDLVTKASKAGESLQTITQAVNNVTDMNLQIASATEEQSNVASDIDARIVTIRDISVETARSTQQASASSREMVQLADRVQTLVNQFKV
;
A
#
# COMPACT_ATOMS: atom_id res chain seq x y z
N ARG A 1 20.09 88.06 -133.12
CA ARG A 1 18.89 87.26 -132.79
C ARG A 1 19.16 85.75 -132.90
N GLU A 2 19.83 85.29 -133.95
CA GLU A 2 20.21 83.87 -134.18
C GLU A 2 21.19 83.29 -133.14
N LYS A 3 22.18 84.07 -132.69
CA LYS A 3 23.16 83.65 -131.66
C LYS A 3 22.53 83.37 -130.28
N ASN A 4 21.41 84.03 -129.96
CA ASN A 4 20.67 83.79 -128.71
C ASN A 4 19.78 82.55 -128.82
N TYR A 5 19.29 82.22 -130.02
CA TYR A 5 18.50 81.01 -130.25
C TYR A 5 19.38 79.75 -130.10
N ASN A 6 20.58 79.73 -130.69
CA ASN A 6 21.52 78.62 -130.56
C ASN A 6 22.07 78.43 -129.13
N ASN A 7 22.21 79.51 -128.36
CA ASN A 7 22.65 79.43 -126.97
C ASN A 7 21.50 78.95 -126.05
N PHE A 8 20.25 79.26 -126.39
CA PHE A 8 19.06 78.75 -125.70
C PHE A 8 18.81 77.27 -126.00
N THR A 9 18.92 76.85 -127.26
CA THR A 9 18.77 75.43 -127.64
C THR A 9 19.94 74.57 -127.14
N GLY A 10 21.17 75.12 -127.09
CA GLY A 10 22.32 74.46 -126.46
C GLY A 10 22.15 74.24 -124.96
N LYS A 11 21.67 75.26 -124.21
CA LYS A 11 21.35 75.11 -122.78
C LYS A 11 20.20 74.15 -122.49
N ILE A 12 19.21 74.06 -123.39
CA ILE A 12 18.13 73.06 -123.28
C ILE A 12 18.68 71.65 -123.49
N ALA A 13 19.63 71.46 -124.42
CA ALA A 13 20.28 70.16 -124.61
C ALA A 13 21.17 69.75 -123.42
N GLU A 14 21.96 70.68 -122.86
CA GLU A 14 22.77 70.44 -121.64
C GLU A 14 21.91 70.13 -120.41
N THR A 15 20.74 70.79 -120.27
CA THR A 15 19.82 70.53 -119.16
C THR A 15 19.08 69.19 -119.33
N ASP A 16 18.73 68.77 -120.56
CA ASP A 16 18.16 67.43 -120.80
C ASP A 16 19.19 66.33 -120.56
N GLU A 17 20.46 66.55 -120.94
CA GLU A 17 21.53 65.58 -120.70
C GLU A 17 21.87 65.45 -119.20
N SER A 18 21.91 66.57 -118.48
CA SER A 18 22.07 66.59 -117.01
C SER A 18 20.90 65.94 -116.29
N ALA A 19 19.66 66.15 -116.76
CA ALA A 19 18.47 65.49 -116.23
C ALA A 19 18.50 63.97 -116.45
N ARG A 20 18.95 63.51 -117.63
CA ARG A 20 19.12 62.07 -117.92
C ARG A 20 20.24 61.44 -117.09
N GLN A 21 21.34 62.16 -116.83
CA GLN A 21 22.41 61.68 -115.93
C GLN A 21 21.91 61.59 -114.48
N ALA A 22 21.16 62.57 -113.98
CA ALA A 22 20.54 62.54 -112.65
C ALA A 22 19.51 61.40 -112.52
N LEU A 23 18.68 61.16 -113.55
CA LEU A 23 17.74 60.05 -113.58
C LEU A 23 18.43 58.68 -113.62
N ARG A 24 19.52 58.52 -114.38
CA ARG A 24 20.33 57.28 -114.38
C ARG A 24 21.00 57.05 -113.04
N PHE A 25 21.56 58.08 -112.41
CA PHE A 25 22.16 57.97 -111.09
C PHE A 25 21.12 57.62 -110.02
N GLY A 26 19.93 58.24 -110.08
CA GLY A 26 18.79 57.90 -109.22
C GLY A 26 18.29 56.47 -109.41
N MET A 27 18.23 55.98 -110.67
CA MET A 27 17.88 54.58 -110.96
C MET A 27 18.94 53.59 -110.44
N VAL A 28 20.24 53.90 -110.54
CA VAL A 28 21.31 53.05 -110.02
C VAL A 28 21.26 52.99 -108.49
N ILE A 29 21.08 54.11 -107.80
CA ILE A 29 20.91 54.12 -106.34
C ILE A 29 19.64 53.37 -105.94
N GLY A 30 18.53 53.61 -106.64
CA GLY A 30 17.27 52.89 -106.42
C GLY A 30 17.43 51.38 -106.59
N LEU A 31 18.17 50.95 -107.61
CA LEU A 31 18.47 49.54 -107.86
C LEU A 31 19.38 48.95 -106.76
N ILE A 32 20.42 49.67 -106.33
CA ILE A 32 21.30 49.22 -105.25
C ILE A 32 20.52 49.07 -103.94
N VAL A 33 19.64 50.01 -103.61
CA VAL A 33 18.77 49.94 -102.42
C VAL A 33 17.76 48.79 -102.55
N LEU A 34 17.19 48.59 -103.73
CA LEU A 34 16.26 47.48 -103.97
C LEU A 34 16.96 46.12 -103.81
N VAL A 35 18.15 45.97 -104.39
CA VAL A 35 18.95 44.74 -104.30
C VAL A 35 19.46 44.52 -102.88
N SER A 36 19.90 45.58 -102.18
CA SER A 36 20.33 45.46 -100.79
C SER A 36 19.18 45.06 -99.86
N LEU A 37 17.97 45.59 -100.06
CA LEU A 37 16.77 45.16 -99.32
C LEU A 37 16.39 43.72 -99.67
N LEU A 38 16.38 43.35 -100.96
CA LEU A 38 16.07 41.99 -101.41
C LEU A 38 17.03 40.93 -100.85
N ILE A 39 18.28 41.30 -100.52
CA ILE A 39 19.26 40.40 -99.92
C ILE A 39 19.26 40.49 -98.38
N ALA A 40 19.20 41.69 -97.81
CA ALA A 40 19.25 41.89 -96.37
C ALA A 40 18.00 41.38 -95.64
N THR A 41 16.81 41.57 -96.21
CA THR A 41 15.56 41.10 -95.60
C THR A 41 15.54 39.58 -95.40
N PRO A 42 15.80 38.73 -96.40
CA PRO A 42 15.82 37.28 -96.19
C PRO A 42 16.97 36.83 -95.28
N LEU A 43 18.11 37.51 -95.27
CA LEU A 43 19.22 37.18 -94.35
C LEU A 43 18.84 37.45 -92.89
N VAL A 44 18.29 38.63 -92.58
CA VAL A 44 17.87 38.99 -91.22
C VAL A 44 16.69 38.12 -90.77
N VAL A 45 15.71 37.89 -91.64
CA VAL A 45 14.57 37.01 -91.35
C VAL A 45 15.05 35.58 -91.11
N SER A 46 15.94 35.03 -91.96
CA SER A 46 16.49 33.68 -91.77
C SER A 46 17.30 33.55 -90.48
N MET A 47 18.04 34.59 -90.09
CA MET A 47 18.81 34.59 -88.85
C MET A 47 17.91 34.60 -87.60
N ILE A 48 16.89 35.48 -87.57
CA ILE A 48 15.95 35.57 -86.45
C ILE A 48 15.06 34.33 -86.36
N THR A 49 14.45 33.91 -87.48
CA THR A 49 13.58 32.73 -87.52
C THR A 49 14.34 31.43 -87.25
N GLY A 50 15.61 31.32 -87.65
CA GLY A 50 16.46 30.18 -87.33
C GLY A 50 16.68 30.02 -85.83
N ASN A 51 17.13 31.09 -85.15
CA ASN A 51 17.33 31.08 -83.70
C ASN A 51 16.02 30.88 -82.94
N LEU A 52 14.92 31.49 -83.39
CA LEU A 52 13.60 31.32 -82.79
C LEU A 52 13.09 29.88 -82.93
N ASN A 53 13.25 29.27 -84.11
CA ASN A 53 12.86 27.86 -84.33
C ASN A 53 13.69 26.91 -83.48
N GLN A 54 14.96 27.22 -83.20
CA GLN A 54 15.81 26.42 -82.31
C GLN A 54 15.30 26.47 -80.86
N VAL A 55 14.99 27.67 -80.34
CA VAL A 55 14.39 27.82 -79.00
C VAL A 55 13.03 27.12 -78.92
N ILE A 56 12.18 27.25 -79.93
CA ILE A 56 10.88 26.56 -80.00
C ILE A 56 11.06 25.03 -80.04
N ALA A 57 12.03 24.53 -80.81
CA ALA A 57 12.32 23.10 -80.89
C ALA A 57 12.77 22.56 -79.53
N SER A 58 13.69 23.25 -78.85
CA SER A 58 14.15 22.88 -77.51
C SER A 58 13.02 22.97 -76.48
N LEU A 59 12.17 24.00 -76.51
CA LEU A 59 10.99 24.09 -75.63
C LEU A 59 9.98 22.97 -75.91
N LYS A 60 9.77 22.62 -77.18
CA LYS A 60 8.88 21.52 -77.57
C LYS A 60 9.43 20.18 -77.11
N GLU A 61 10.74 19.97 -77.22
CA GLU A 61 11.42 18.77 -76.71
C GLU A 61 11.31 18.69 -75.18
N MET A 62 11.54 19.79 -74.47
CA MET A 62 11.38 19.84 -73.01
C MET A 62 9.92 19.62 -72.56
N ALA A 63 8.94 20.16 -73.29
CA ALA A 63 7.52 20.00 -72.99
C ALA A 63 6.98 18.60 -73.30
N THR A 64 7.57 17.90 -74.28
CA THR A 64 7.15 16.54 -74.69
C THR A 64 8.03 15.43 -74.12
N GLY A 65 9.20 15.77 -73.58
CA GLY A 65 10.22 14.87 -73.02
C GLY A 65 9.88 14.28 -71.66
N GLY A 66 8.60 14.25 -71.28
CA GLY A 66 8.13 13.50 -70.11
C GLY A 66 8.59 14.05 -68.75
N GLY A 67 8.96 15.33 -68.66
CA GLY A 67 9.37 15.96 -67.39
C GLY A 67 10.87 15.92 -67.10
N ASP A 68 11.73 15.79 -68.12
CA ASP A 68 13.18 15.91 -67.96
C ASP A 68 13.61 17.37 -67.69
N LEU A 69 13.75 17.70 -66.41
CA LEU A 69 14.22 19.01 -65.93
C LEU A 69 15.76 19.13 -65.98
N THR A 70 16.50 18.14 -66.49
CA THR A 70 17.96 18.26 -66.72
C THR A 70 18.30 18.95 -68.04
N GLN A 71 17.32 19.07 -68.94
CA GLN A 71 17.50 19.77 -70.22
C GLN A 71 17.63 21.28 -70.01
N ARG A 72 18.38 21.94 -70.90
CA ARG A 72 18.63 23.38 -70.88
C ARG A 72 18.50 23.94 -72.30
N LEU A 73 18.03 25.17 -72.42
CA LEU A 73 18.06 25.91 -73.68
C LEU A 73 19.51 26.31 -73.98
N GLU A 74 20.07 25.82 -75.08
CA GLU A 74 21.35 26.30 -75.61
C GLU A 74 21.12 27.60 -76.38
N SER A 75 21.74 28.71 -75.95
CA SER A 75 21.78 29.93 -76.76
C SER A 75 23.21 30.44 -76.89
N ARG A 76 23.61 30.70 -78.14
CA ARG A 76 24.88 31.34 -78.52
C ARG A 76 24.69 32.81 -78.89
N SER A 77 23.49 33.35 -78.72
CA SER A 77 23.15 34.71 -79.09
C SER A 77 23.26 35.65 -77.90
N ASN A 78 23.77 36.87 -78.12
CA ASN A 78 23.85 37.94 -77.12
C ASN A 78 22.68 38.93 -77.28
N ASP A 79 21.53 38.45 -77.72
CA ASP A 79 20.29 39.19 -77.96
C ASP A 79 19.18 38.77 -76.97
N GLU A 80 17.95 39.23 -77.20
CA GLU A 80 16.78 38.94 -76.37
C GLU A 80 16.48 37.42 -76.28
N LEU A 81 16.84 36.64 -77.29
CA LEU A 81 16.67 35.17 -77.26
C LEU A 81 17.72 34.51 -76.36
N GLY A 82 18.93 35.08 -76.28
CA GLY A 82 19.94 34.74 -75.28
C GLY A 82 19.47 34.99 -73.85
N GLU A 83 18.91 36.16 -73.60
CA GLU A 83 18.37 36.53 -72.28
C GLU A 83 17.17 35.62 -71.88
N LEU A 84 16.26 35.33 -72.81
CA LEU A 84 15.15 34.39 -72.61
C LEU A 84 15.66 33.00 -72.20
N ALA A 85 16.66 32.47 -72.92
CA ALA A 85 17.25 31.17 -72.61
C ALA A 85 17.87 31.13 -71.20
N GLN A 86 18.55 32.20 -70.78
CA GLN A 86 19.13 32.30 -69.44
C GLN A 86 18.06 32.32 -68.34
N TRP A 87 17.03 33.16 -68.46
CA TRP A 87 15.96 33.24 -67.45
C TRP A 87 15.12 31.96 -67.40
N PHE A 88 14.85 31.34 -68.55
CA PHE A 88 14.18 30.06 -68.61
C PHE A 88 14.99 28.96 -67.93
N ASN A 89 16.31 28.87 -68.19
CA ASN A 89 17.18 27.91 -67.54
C ASN A 89 17.21 28.09 -66.01
N ARG A 90 17.22 29.34 -65.52
CA ARG A 90 17.08 29.63 -64.08
C ARG A 90 15.74 29.19 -63.50
N PHE A 91 14.66 29.37 -64.24
CA PHE A 91 13.33 28.89 -63.83
C PHE A 91 13.28 27.36 -63.74
N VAL A 92 13.87 26.66 -64.72
CA VAL A 92 13.98 25.19 -64.71
C VAL A 92 14.87 24.70 -63.57
N GLU A 93 15.98 25.39 -63.28
CA GLU A 93 16.83 25.10 -62.13
C GLU A 93 16.06 25.24 -60.79
N GLN A 94 15.25 26.30 -60.65
CA GLN A 94 14.41 26.46 -59.46
C GLN A 94 13.36 25.34 -59.35
N LEU A 95 12.73 24.94 -60.46
CA LEU A 95 11.80 23.81 -60.48
C LEU A 95 12.48 22.49 -60.13
N GLN A 96 13.69 22.26 -60.64
CA GLN A 96 14.51 21.08 -60.32
C GLN A 96 14.78 20.99 -58.82
N ASN A 97 15.16 22.10 -58.19
CA ASN A 97 15.38 22.16 -56.74
C ASN A 97 14.10 21.86 -55.95
N VAL A 98 12.96 22.45 -56.34
CA VAL A 98 11.66 22.19 -55.68
C VAL A 98 11.24 20.72 -55.81
N VAL A 99 11.42 20.11 -56.99
CA VAL A 99 11.10 18.70 -57.21
C VAL A 99 12.04 17.79 -56.39
N ALA A 100 13.34 18.13 -56.30
CA ALA A 100 14.30 17.41 -55.47
C ALA A 100 13.94 17.50 -53.97
N GLU A 101 13.59 18.69 -53.48
CA GLU A 101 13.13 18.88 -52.09
C GLU A 101 11.82 18.11 -51.81
N LEU A 102 10.85 18.11 -52.73
CA LEU A 102 9.61 17.34 -52.58
C LEU A 102 9.87 15.83 -52.55
N LYS A 103 10.84 15.35 -53.34
CA LYS A 103 11.27 13.96 -53.34
C LYS A 103 11.84 13.57 -51.97
N ASP A 104 12.77 14.36 -51.45
CA ASP A 104 13.36 14.11 -50.14
C ASP A 104 12.32 14.21 -49.01
N ALA A 105 11.42 15.20 -49.07
CA ALA A 105 10.34 15.36 -48.11
C ALA A 105 9.37 14.17 -48.11
N SER A 106 9.06 13.60 -49.29
CA SER A 106 8.19 12.42 -49.42
C SER A 106 8.83 11.17 -48.79
N VAL A 107 10.12 10.95 -49.03
CA VAL A 107 10.88 9.86 -48.38
C VAL A 107 10.89 10.03 -46.86
N GLN A 108 11.12 11.25 -46.36
CA GLN A 108 11.11 11.54 -44.93
C GLN A 108 9.73 11.35 -44.30
N LEU A 109 8.66 11.76 -45.00
CA LEU A 109 7.28 11.57 -44.55
C LEU A 109 6.94 10.08 -44.44
N SER A 110 7.27 9.27 -45.46
CA SER A 110 7.07 7.82 -45.45
C SER A 110 7.82 7.15 -44.29
N LYS A 111 9.08 7.53 -44.06
CA LYS A 111 9.89 7.02 -42.94
C LYS A 111 9.29 7.39 -41.58
N SER A 112 8.84 8.63 -41.42
CA SER A 112 8.22 9.10 -40.18
C SER A 112 6.89 8.40 -39.90
N ALA A 113 6.05 8.24 -40.92
CA ALA A 113 4.81 7.49 -40.79
C ALA A 113 5.08 6.01 -40.43
N SER A 114 6.03 5.35 -41.11
CA SER A 114 6.44 3.98 -40.75
C SER A 114 6.88 3.86 -39.28
N LYS A 115 7.64 4.84 -38.76
CA LYS A 115 7.98 4.89 -37.33
C LYS A 115 6.75 5.03 -36.42
N VAL A 116 5.79 5.88 -36.78
CA VAL A 116 4.54 6.01 -36.03
C VAL A 116 3.79 4.67 -36.00
N ASN A 117 3.76 3.93 -37.12
CA ASN A 117 3.13 2.60 -37.16
C ASN A 117 3.79 1.62 -36.18
N VAL A 118 5.13 1.58 -36.12
CA VAL A 118 5.85 0.75 -35.15
C VAL A 118 5.51 1.14 -33.71
N ILE A 119 5.54 2.43 -33.39
CA ILE A 119 5.19 2.93 -32.05
C ILE A 119 3.74 2.57 -31.69
N THR A 120 2.80 2.67 -32.64
CA THR A 120 1.40 2.29 -32.38
C THR A 120 1.24 0.78 -32.15
N ASP A 121 2.01 -0.06 -32.84
CA ASP A 121 1.98 -1.51 -32.61
C ASP A 121 2.51 -1.87 -31.22
N GLU A 122 3.66 -1.29 -30.83
CA GLU A 122 4.23 -1.44 -29.49
C GLU A 122 3.27 -0.94 -28.41
N THR A 123 2.64 0.21 -28.63
CA THR A 123 1.65 0.78 -27.69
C THR A 123 0.43 -0.14 -27.56
N SER A 124 -0.05 -0.73 -28.65
CA SER A 124 -1.17 -1.68 -28.60
C SER A 124 -0.82 -2.93 -27.78
N GLN A 125 0.41 -3.44 -27.89
CA GLN A 125 0.87 -4.56 -27.07
C GLN A 125 0.99 -4.19 -25.58
N GLN A 126 1.43 -2.96 -25.28
CA GLN A 126 1.51 -2.45 -23.91
C GLN A 126 0.13 -2.30 -23.28
N VAL A 127 -0.85 -1.77 -24.02
CA VAL A 127 -2.23 -1.65 -23.54
C VAL A 127 -2.83 -3.02 -23.22
N ALA A 128 -2.60 -4.04 -24.05
CA ALA A 128 -3.07 -5.40 -23.78
C ALA A 128 -2.44 -6.01 -22.51
N ARG A 129 -1.15 -5.74 -22.25
CA ARG A 129 -0.50 -6.15 -20.99
C ARG A 129 -1.07 -5.40 -19.79
N GLN A 130 -1.27 -4.09 -19.92
CA GLN A 130 -1.85 -3.26 -18.87
C GLN A 130 -3.27 -3.71 -18.51
N GLU A 131 -4.09 -4.12 -19.47
CA GLU A 131 -5.42 -4.70 -19.22
C GLU A 131 -5.30 -5.97 -18.35
N SER A 132 -4.41 -6.90 -18.71
CA SER A 132 -4.18 -8.12 -17.92
C SER A 132 -3.67 -7.84 -16.50
N GLU A 133 -2.76 -6.88 -16.33
CA GLU A 133 -2.26 -6.49 -15.01
C GLU A 133 -3.39 -5.83 -14.18
N THR A 134 -4.23 -5.01 -14.82
CA THR A 134 -5.36 -4.34 -14.17
C THR A 134 -6.39 -5.37 -13.66
N ASP A 135 -6.68 -6.41 -14.44
CA ASP A 135 -7.57 -7.51 -14.01
C ASP A 135 -6.99 -8.32 -12.83
N GLN A 136 -5.66 -8.52 -12.80
CA GLN A 136 -5.00 -9.18 -11.66
C GLN A 136 -5.08 -8.32 -10.40
N VAL A 137 -4.85 -7.01 -10.51
CA VAL A 137 -5.00 -6.09 -9.37
C VAL A 137 -6.46 -6.05 -8.90
N ALA A 138 -7.44 -6.06 -9.81
CA ALA A 138 -8.85 -6.11 -9.46
C ALA A 138 -9.20 -7.37 -8.64
N THR A 139 -8.64 -8.51 -9.04
CA THR A 139 -8.80 -9.78 -8.32
C THR A 139 -8.18 -9.70 -6.93
N ALA A 140 -6.95 -9.20 -6.82
CA ALA A 140 -6.25 -9.04 -5.54
C ALA A 140 -6.98 -8.08 -4.59
N ILE A 141 -7.63 -7.03 -5.10
CA ILE A 141 -8.44 -6.11 -4.30
C ILE A 141 -9.74 -6.76 -3.81
N ASN A 142 -10.38 -7.61 -4.62
CA ASN A 142 -11.52 -8.40 -4.15
C ASN A 142 -11.14 -9.39 -3.04
N GLU A 143 -9.99 -10.07 -3.17
CA GLU A 143 -9.46 -10.92 -2.11
C GLU A 143 -9.08 -10.11 -0.85
N MET A 144 -8.50 -8.92 -1.03
CA MET A 144 -8.22 -8.00 0.07
C MET A 144 -9.52 -7.57 0.79
N ALA A 145 -10.58 -7.23 0.06
CA ALA A 145 -11.86 -6.87 0.67
C ALA A 145 -12.46 -8.03 1.49
N ALA A 146 -12.37 -9.26 0.98
CA ALA A 146 -12.82 -10.44 1.72
C ALA A 146 -12.01 -10.66 3.00
N THR A 147 -10.69 -10.57 2.94
CA THR A 147 -9.81 -10.76 4.11
C THR A 147 -9.99 -9.66 5.15
N VAL A 148 -10.20 -8.40 4.73
CA VAL A 148 -10.56 -7.29 5.64
C VAL A 148 -11.83 -7.63 6.41
N GLN A 149 -12.85 -8.20 5.74
CA GLN A 149 -14.10 -8.56 6.39
C GLN A 149 -13.95 -9.76 7.35
N GLU A 150 -13.09 -10.72 7.03
CA GLU A 150 -12.72 -11.80 7.96
C GLU A 150 -11.98 -11.27 9.20
N VAL A 151 -11.03 -10.34 9.02
CA VAL A 151 -10.31 -9.69 10.13
C VAL A 151 -11.26 -8.92 11.03
N ALA A 152 -12.25 -8.21 10.48
CA ALA A 152 -13.30 -7.55 11.27
C ALA A 152 -14.06 -8.58 12.13
N GLY A 153 -14.47 -9.70 11.53
CA GLY A 153 -15.15 -10.78 12.25
C GLY A 153 -14.28 -11.43 13.33
N HIS A 154 -12.96 -11.56 13.09
CA HIS A 154 -12.03 -12.05 14.11
C HIS A 154 -11.85 -11.07 15.27
N ALA A 155 -11.78 -9.77 14.99
CA ALA A 155 -11.70 -8.74 16.03
C ALA A 155 -12.96 -8.71 16.90
N ASP A 156 -14.15 -8.86 16.31
CA ASP A 156 -15.42 -8.93 17.04
C ASP A 156 -15.53 -10.18 17.93
N ASN A 157 -15.14 -11.34 17.38
CA ASN A 157 -15.07 -12.58 18.16
C ASN A 157 -14.05 -12.48 19.31
N ALA A 158 -12.89 -11.86 19.07
CA ALA A 158 -11.90 -11.62 20.10
C ALA A 158 -12.45 -10.69 21.19
N ALA A 159 -13.15 -9.61 20.83
CA ALA A 159 -13.77 -8.70 21.79
C ALA A 159 -14.80 -9.41 22.69
N ASN A 160 -15.65 -10.26 22.10
CA ASN A 160 -16.60 -11.08 22.86
C ASN A 160 -15.90 -12.05 23.82
N ALA A 161 -14.84 -12.72 23.38
CA ALA A 161 -14.06 -13.63 24.22
C ALA A 161 -13.34 -12.88 25.36
N THR A 162 -12.80 -11.70 25.08
CA THR A 162 -12.17 -10.83 26.08
C THR A 162 -13.19 -10.33 27.11
N GLN A 163 -14.40 -9.97 26.70
CA GLN A 163 -15.48 -9.60 27.62
C GLN A 163 -15.90 -10.76 28.53
N GLN A 164 -15.99 -11.98 28.00
CA GLN A 164 -16.27 -13.17 28.81
C GLN A 164 -15.14 -13.43 29.82
N ALA A 165 -13.88 -13.30 29.41
CA ALA A 165 -12.74 -13.46 30.30
C ALA A 165 -12.69 -12.40 31.41
N ASP A 166 -13.08 -11.14 31.12
CA ASP A 166 -13.21 -10.07 32.11
C ASP A 166 -14.25 -10.44 33.19
N GLN A 167 -15.42 -10.91 32.77
CA GLN A 167 -16.48 -11.35 33.69
C GLN A 167 -16.03 -12.51 34.58
N GLU A 168 -15.37 -13.52 34.02
CA GLU A 168 -14.85 -14.65 34.79
C GLU A 168 -13.75 -14.24 35.76
N ALA A 169 -12.87 -13.31 35.37
CA ALA A 169 -11.83 -12.78 36.26
C ALA A 169 -12.43 -11.96 37.42
N GLN A 170 -13.45 -11.13 37.15
CA GLN A 170 -14.16 -10.37 38.17
C GLN A 170 -14.89 -11.30 39.15
N GLN A 171 -15.58 -12.33 38.64
CA GLN A 171 -16.23 -13.33 39.48
C GLN A 171 -15.21 -14.12 40.33
N GLY A 172 -14.06 -14.47 39.74
CA GLY A 172 -12.95 -15.08 40.47
C GLY A 172 -12.44 -14.19 41.61
N CYS A 173 -12.37 -12.88 41.38
CA CYS A 173 -11.94 -11.91 42.38
C CYS A 173 -12.92 -11.86 43.56
N GLU A 174 -14.22 -11.84 43.29
CA GLU A 174 -15.28 -11.90 44.31
C GLU A 174 -15.20 -13.20 45.15
N ILE A 175 -14.95 -14.34 44.49
CA ILE A 175 -14.77 -15.63 45.18
C ILE A 175 -13.55 -15.59 46.10
N VAL A 176 -12.43 -15.00 45.64
CA VAL A 176 -11.22 -14.84 46.47
C VAL A 176 -11.51 -13.95 47.68
N THR A 177 -12.18 -12.81 47.51
CA THR A 177 -12.57 -11.93 48.62
C THR A 177 -13.44 -12.67 49.64
N THR A 178 -14.47 -13.36 49.18
CA THR A 178 -15.36 -14.15 50.05
C THR A 178 -14.60 -15.28 50.77
N THR A 179 -13.60 -15.86 50.12
CA THR A 179 -12.74 -16.90 50.72
C THR A 179 -11.86 -16.33 51.82
N VAL A 180 -11.29 -15.13 51.64
CA VAL A 180 -10.53 -14.43 52.69
C VAL A 180 -11.42 -14.15 53.90
N ASP A 181 -12.62 -13.61 53.70
CA ASP A 181 -13.57 -13.35 54.78
C ASP A 181 -13.93 -14.63 55.57
N ALA A 182 -14.11 -15.75 54.86
CA ALA A 182 -14.39 -17.04 55.48
C ALA A 182 -13.20 -17.59 56.29
N ILE A 183 -11.97 -17.37 55.83
CA ILE A 183 -10.75 -17.77 56.56
C ILE A 183 -10.56 -16.89 57.80
N ASP A 184 -10.83 -15.58 57.71
CA ASP A 184 -10.75 -14.68 58.86
C ASP A 184 -11.77 -15.07 59.94
N ALA A 185 -13.00 -15.41 59.53
CA ALA A 185 -14.02 -15.94 60.44
C ALA A 185 -13.59 -17.28 61.07
N LEU A 186 -12.97 -18.17 60.30
CA LEU A 186 -12.42 -19.44 60.81
C LEU A 186 -11.30 -19.19 61.84
N SER A 187 -10.39 -18.25 61.56
CA SER A 187 -9.30 -17.87 62.45
C SER A 187 -9.83 -17.31 63.79
N ALA A 188 -10.88 -16.47 63.74
CA ALA A 188 -11.57 -16.00 64.94
C ALA A 188 -12.22 -17.15 65.73
N GLY A 189 -12.82 -18.12 65.03
CA GLY A 189 -13.38 -19.32 65.64
C GLY A 189 -12.34 -20.20 66.35
N ILE A 190 -11.17 -20.38 65.73
CA ILE A 190 -10.03 -21.12 66.32
C ILE A 190 -9.53 -20.41 67.58
N ASN A 191 -9.35 -19.08 67.53
CA ASN A 191 -8.93 -18.30 68.70
C ASN A 191 -9.90 -18.46 69.89
N ASN A 192 -11.21 -18.35 69.64
CA ASN A 192 -12.21 -18.54 70.69
C ASN A 192 -12.16 -19.97 71.26
N ALA A 193 -12.01 -20.98 70.40
CA ALA A 193 -11.89 -22.36 70.84
C ALA A 193 -10.60 -22.59 71.69
N ALA A 194 -9.50 -21.93 71.33
CA ALA A 194 -8.25 -21.95 72.10
C ALA A 194 -8.44 -21.34 73.50
N GLU A 195 -9.14 -20.19 73.61
CA GLU A 195 -9.47 -19.60 74.92
C GLU A 195 -10.28 -20.53 75.81
N VAL A 196 -11.28 -21.22 75.24
CA VAL A 196 -12.12 -22.18 75.97
C VAL A 196 -11.30 -23.38 76.47
N ILE A 197 -10.42 -23.92 75.64
CA ILE A 197 -9.53 -25.04 76.04
C ILE A 197 -8.51 -24.59 77.09
N GLN A 198 -7.95 -23.39 76.95
CA GLN A 198 -7.02 -22.83 77.94
C GLN A 198 -7.70 -22.66 79.31
N LYS A 199 -8.98 -22.25 79.31
CA LYS A 199 -9.78 -22.20 80.53
C LYS A 199 -10.02 -23.59 81.12
N LEU A 200 -10.31 -24.59 80.29
CA LEU A 200 -10.45 -25.98 80.73
C LEU A 200 -9.15 -26.53 81.36
N GLU A 201 -7.98 -26.17 80.80
CA GLU A 201 -6.68 -26.50 81.38
C GLU A 201 -6.54 -25.88 82.79
N SER A 202 -6.89 -24.60 82.94
CA SER A 202 -6.87 -23.90 84.23
C SER A 202 -7.82 -24.54 85.26
N ASP A 203 -9.08 -24.78 84.87
CA ASP A 203 -10.08 -25.40 85.75
C ASP A 203 -9.64 -26.81 86.18
N SER A 204 -8.96 -27.54 85.30
CA SER A 204 -8.41 -28.88 85.61
C SER A 204 -7.20 -28.81 86.55
N GLN A 205 -6.39 -27.75 86.47
CA GLN A 205 -5.32 -27.50 87.42
C GLN A 205 -5.90 -27.23 88.83
N ASP A 206 -6.96 -26.44 88.91
CA ASP A 206 -7.66 -26.17 90.18
C ASP A 206 -8.24 -27.44 90.78
N ILE A 207 -8.85 -28.32 89.98
CA ILE A 207 -9.34 -29.63 90.44
C ILE A 207 -8.19 -30.48 91.00
N GLY A 208 -7.03 -30.48 90.34
CA GLY A 208 -5.83 -31.17 90.83
C GLY A 208 -5.44 -30.71 92.23
N THR A 209 -5.42 -29.40 92.50
CA THR A 209 -5.11 -28.88 93.84
C THR A 209 -6.14 -29.29 94.89
N VAL A 210 -7.42 -29.40 94.53
CA VAL A 210 -8.47 -29.89 95.44
C VAL A 210 -8.27 -31.38 95.75
N LEU A 211 -7.89 -32.18 94.76
CA LEU A 211 -7.60 -33.61 94.94
C LEU A 211 -6.41 -33.84 95.87
N ASP A 212 -5.36 -33.03 95.77
CA ASP A 212 -4.23 -33.09 96.70
C ASP A 212 -4.67 -32.88 98.16
N VAL A 213 -5.59 -31.93 98.41
CA VAL A 213 -6.16 -31.70 99.74
C VAL A 213 -6.99 -32.90 100.20
N ILE A 214 -7.84 -33.47 99.33
CA ILE A 214 -8.65 -34.65 99.68
C ILE A 214 -7.77 -35.85 99.99
N ARG A 215 -6.72 -36.06 99.19
CA ARG A 215 -5.74 -37.13 99.41
C ARG A 215 -5.03 -36.96 100.75
N GLY A 216 -4.63 -35.74 101.09
CA GLY A 216 -4.08 -35.40 102.40
C GLY A 216 -5.05 -35.65 103.56
N ILE A 217 -6.33 -35.32 103.41
CA ILE A 217 -7.38 -35.61 104.39
C ILE A 217 -7.58 -37.12 104.55
N ALA A 218 -7.63 -37.87 103.44
CA ALA A 218 -7.78 -39.32 103.47
C ALA A 218 -6.60 -40.00 104.18
N GLU A 219 -5.37 -39.53 103.93
CA GLU A 219 -4.17 -40.04 104.58
C GLU A 219 -4.14 -39.72 106.09
N GLN A 220 -4.53 -38.49 106.48
CA GLN A 220 -4.73 -38.14 107.90
C GLN A 220 -5.82 -38.99 108.55
N THR A 221 -6.93 -39.22 107.86
CA THR A 221 -8.06 -40.03 108.35
C THR A 221 -7.64 -41.48 108.53
N ASN A 222 -6.85 -42.03 107.61
CA ASN A 222 -6.27 -43.37 107.70
C ASN A 222 -5.32 -43.50 108.92
N LEU A 223 -4.46 -42.50 109.14
CA LEU A 223 -3.58 -42.45 110.33
C LEU A 223 -4.36 -42.32 111.64
N LEU A 224 -5.41 -41.49 111.67
CA LEU A 224 -6.30 -41.35 112.83
C LEU A 224 -7.04 -42.66 113.13
N ALA A 225 -7.56 -43.32 112.09
CA ALA A 225 -8.25 -44.61 112.20
C ALA A 225 -7.31 -45.72 112.69
N LEU A 226 -6.07 -45.74 112.20
CA LEU A 226 -5.04 -46.67 112.68
C LEU A 226 -4.75 -46.46 114.18
N ASN A 227 -4.56 -45.22 114.61
CA ASN A 227 -4.34 -44.91 116.03
C ASN A 227 -5.54 -45.32 116.89
N ALA A 228 -6.77 -45.09 116.40
CA ALA A 228 -7.99 -45.53 117.08
C ALA A 228 -8.12 -47.06 117.15
N ALA A 229 -7.74 -47.79 116.10
CA ALA A 229 -7.75 -49.25 116.08
C ALA A 229 -6.72 -49.84 117.07
N ILE A 230 -5.53 -49.23 117.16
CA ILE A 230 -4.50 -49.59 118.14
C ILE A 230 -5.03 -49.40 119.57
N GLU A 231 -5.65 -48.26 119.86
CA GLU A 231 -6.15 -47.97 121.22
C GLU A 231 -7.39 -48.82 121.57
N ALA A 232 -8.24 -49.13 120.59
CA ALA A 232 -9.35 -50.07 120.75
C ALA A 232 -8.87 -51.51 121.03
N ALA A 233 -7.80 -51.96 120.38
CA ALA A 233 -7.16 -53.25 120.69
C ALA A 233 -6.56 -53.26 122.11
N ARG A 234 -6.05 -52.11 122.57
CA ARG A 234 -5.48 -51.92 123.91
C ARG A 234 -6.54 -51.99 125.03
N ALA A 235 -7.79 -51.61 124.73
CA ALA A 235 -8.92 -51.67 125.66
C ALA A 235 -9.57 -53.07 125.79
N GLY A 236 -9.09 -54.08 125.05
CA GLY A 236 -9.57 -55.47 125.14
C GLY A 236 -11.05 -55.63 124.76
N ASP A 237 -11.80 -56.41 125.55
CA ASP A 237 -13.21 -56.73 125.25
C ASP A 237 -14.14 -55.50 125.24
N GLN A 238 -13.80 -54.43 125.98
CA GLN A 238 -14.57 -53.17 126.00
C GLN A 238 -14.36 -52.34 124.73
N GLY A 239 -13.28 -52.57 123.98
CA GLY A 239 -12.92 -51.83 122.77
C GLY A 239 -13.44 -52.45 121.47
N ARG A 240 -14.04 -53.65 121.49
CA ARG A 240 -14.45 -54.39 120.27
C ARG A 240 -15.35 -53.59 119.33
N GLY A 241 -16.32 -52.85 119.86
CA GLY A 241 -17.22 -52.01 119.05
C GLY A 241 -16.47 -50.85 118.38
N PHE A 242 -15.52 -50.23 119.10
CA PHE A 242 -14.67 -49.16 118.55
C PHE A 242 -13.66 -49.67 117.53
N ALA A 243 -13.11 -50.87 117.72
CA ALA A 243 -12.17 -51.49 116.78
C ALA A 243 -12.81 -51.72 115.40
N VAL A 244 -14.06 -52.19 115.36
CA VAL A 244 -14.81 -52.40 114.10
C VAL A 244 -15.05 -51.07 113.38
N VAL A 245 -15.45 -50.02 114.12
CA VAL A 245 -15.63 -48.68 113.53
C VAL A 245 -14.31 -48.11 113.01
N ALA A 246 -13.21 -48.30 113.75
CA ALA A 246 -11.90 -47.83 113.34
C ALA A 246 -11.40 -48.52 112.05
N ASP A 247 -11.58 -49.84 111.92
CA ASP A 247 -11.24 -50.57 110.68
C ASP A 247 -12.15 -50.19 109.49
N GLU A 248 -13.43 -49.90 109.74
CA GLU A 248 -14.34 -49.41 108.71
C GLU A 248 -13.92 -48.02 108.22
N VAL A 249 -13.57 -47.10 109.13
CA VAL A 249 -13.05 -45.76 108.78
C VAL A 249 -11.72 -45.88 108.03
N ARG A 250 -10.84 -46.80 108.44
CA ARG A 250 -9.56 -47.08 107.76
C ARG A 250 -9.78 -47.57 106.33
N THR A 251 -10.73 -48.48 106.14
CA THR A 251 -11.13 -49.00 104.83
C THR A 251 -11.72 -47.90 103.95
N LEU A 252 -12.57 -47.04 104.53
CA LEU A 252 -13.16 -45.90 103.81
C LEU A 252 -12.11 -44.87 103.39
N ALA A 253 -11.13 -44.59 104.27
CA ALA A 253 -10.01 -43.71 103.97
C ALA A 253 -9.12 -44.27 102.85
N SER A 254 -8.82 -45.57 102.89
CA SER A 254 -8.08 -46.25 101.82
C SER A 254 -8.81 -46.20 100.47
N ARG A 255 -10.13 -46.47 100.46
CA ARG A 255 -10.96 -46.35 99.25
C ARG A 255 -11.01 -44.91 98.72
N THR A 256 -11.07 -43.92 99.62
CA THR A 256 -11.02 -42.51 99.23
C THR A 256 -9.69 -42.18 98.57
N GLN A 257 -8.58 -42.68 99.12
CA GLN A 257 -7.23 -42.47 98.57
C GLN A 257 -7.07 -43.11 97.18
N GLU A 258 -7.58 -44.34 97.00
CA GLU A 258 -7.62 -45.03 95.70
C GLU A 258 -8.46 -44.27 94.67
N SER A 259 -9.67 -43.84 95.02
CA SER A 259 -10.51 -43.03 94.12
C SER A 259 -9.88 -41.67 93.79
N THR A 260 -9.22 -41.00 94.74
CA THR A 260 -8.49 -39.76 94.42
C THR A 260 -7.33 -39.99 93.45
N GLN A 261 -6.63 -41.12 93.55
CA GLN A 261 -5.57 -41.48 92.60
C GLN A 261 -6.12 -41.73 91.19
N GLU A 262 -7.27 -42.41 91.07
CA GLU A 262 -7.93 -42.61 89.78
C GLU A 262 -8.37 -41.28 89.14
N ILE A 263 -8.94 -40.37 89.95
CA ILE A 263 -9.35 -39.04 89.45
C ILE A 263 -8.11 -38.22 89.07
N ASP A 264 -7.03 -38.26 89.84
CA ASP A 264 -5.76 -37.59 89.54
C ASP A 264 -5.22 -38.01 88.17
N GLN A 265 -5.18 -39.31 87.87
CA GLN A 265 -4.82 -39.82 86.54
C GLN A 265 -5.77 -39.33 85.44
N MET A 266 -7.07 -39.20 85.72
CA MET A 266 -8.01 -38.62 84.76
C MET A 266 -7.73 -37.14 84.49
N ILE A 267 -7.38 -36.37 85.52
CA ILE A 267 -7.02 -34.96 85.40
C ILE A 267 -5.72 -34.78 84.63
N GLU A 268 -4.67 -35.58 84.89
CA GLU A 268 -3.43 -35.53 84.12
C GLU A 268 -3.66 -35.78 82.62
N ARG A 269 -4.49 -36.77 82.27
CA ARG A 269 -4.85 -37.01 80.86
C ARG A 269 -5.64 -35.86 80.25
N LEU A 270 -6.53 -35.24 81.02
CA LEU A 270 -7.34 -34.11 80.56
C LEU A 270 -6.48 -32.85 80.35
N GLN A 271 -5.53 -32.58 81.24
CA GLN A 271 -4.53 -31.52 81.10
C GLN A 271 -3.65 -31.76 79.87
N SER A 272 -3.11 -32.98 79.70
CA SER A 272 -2.32 -33.34 78.51
C SER A 272 -3.11 -33.14 77.22
N GLY A 273 -4.34 -33.66 77.17
CA GLY A 273 -5.22 -33.50 76.00
C GLY A 273 -5.59 -32.05 75.71
N SER A 274 -5.74 -31.21 76.74
CA SER A 274 -5.98 -29.78 76.58
C SER A 274 -4.77 -29.06 75.99
N ARG A 275 -3.55 -29.35 76.47
CA ARG A 275 -2.31 -28.79 75.90
C ARG A 275 -2.10 -29.20 74.44
N ASP A 276 -2.34 -30.46 74.13
CA ASP A 276 -2.25 -30.96 72.75
C ASP A 276 -3.27 -30.25 71.85
N ALA A 277 -4.49 -30.03 72.33
CA ALA A 277 -5.52 -29.28 71.60
C ALA A 277 -5.12 -27.82 71.34
N VAL A 278 -4.59 -27.11 72.36
CA VAL A 278 -4.08 -25.73 72.18
C VAL A 278 -2.96 -25.68 71.14
N LYS A 279 -2.03 -26.64 71.17
CA LYS A 279 -0.95 -26.71 70.19
C LYS A 279 -1.47 -26.88 68.76
N VAL A 280 -2.44 -27.77 68.54
CA VAL A 280 -3.05 -27.97 67.21
C VAL A 280 -3.81 -26.72 66.76
N MET A 281 -4.44 -26.00 67.69
CA MET A 281 -5.13 -24.74 67.39
C MET A 281 -4.16 -23.64 66.96
N ASP A 282 -3.02 -23.50 67.64
CA ASP A 282 -1.96 -22.54 67.27
C ASP A 282 -1.39 -22.84 65.87
N GLU A 283 -1.10 -24.12 65.59
CA GLU A 283 -0.68 -24.57 64.25
C GLU A 283 -1.75 -24.27 63.18
N SER A 284 -3.03 -24.48 63.50
CA SER A 284 -4.15 -24.20 62.61
C SER A 284 -4.32 -22.71 62.33
N GLN A 285 -4.07 -21.86 63.32
CA GLN A 285 -4.08 -20.41 63.16
C GLN A 285 -2.95 -19.93 62.23
N GLY A 286 -1.75 -20.49 62.38
CA GLY A 286 -0.64 -20.23 61.45
C GLY A 286 -0.99 -20.62 60.01
N GLN A 287 -1.62 -21.78 59.82
CA GLN A 287 -2.08 -22.22 58.49
C GLN A 287 -3.16 -21.30 57.89
N ALA A 288 -4.11 -20.82 58.70
CA ALA A 288 -5.13 -19.88 58.26
C ALA A 288 -4.50 -18.57 57.74
N GLN A 289 -3.51 -18.03 58.45
CA GLN A 289 -2.81 -16.81 58.03
C GLN A 289 -2.04 -16.98 56.71
N ASP A 290 -1.42 -18.14 56.52
CA ASP A 290 -0.76 -18.52 55.26
C ASP A 290 -1.75 -18.62 54.10
N LEU A 291 -2.95 -19.15 54.35
CA LEU A 291 -4.02 -19.24 53.35
C LEU A 291 -4.53 -17.85 52.93
N VAL A 292 -4.72 -16.91 53.88
CA VAL A 292 -5.06 -15.52 53.56
C VAL A 292 -4.00 -14.90 52.64
N THR A 293 -2.72 -15.11 52.94
CA THR A 293 -1.62 -14.59 52.12
C THR A 293 -1.64 -15.16 50.69
N LYS A 294 -1.93 -16.45 50.54
CA LYS A 294 -2.04 -17.11 49.23
C LYS A 294 -3.28 -16.65 48.46
N ALA A 295 -4.41 -16.51 49.13
CA ALA A 295 -5.65 -16.00 48.54
C ALA A 295 -5.46 -14.56 48.04
N SER A 296 -4.84 -13.70 48.83
CA SER A 296 -4.52 -12.32 48.44
C SER A 296 -3.68 -12.25 47.15
N LYS A 297 -2.62 -13.06 47.05
CA LYS A 297 -1.80 -13.17 45.81
C LYS A 297 -2.60 -13.68 44.60
N ALA A 298 -3.56 -14.59 44.81
CA ALA A 298 -4.45 -15.03 43.75
C ALA A 298 -5.36 -13.87 43.28
N GLY A 299 -5.87 -13.06 44.21
CA GLY A 299 -6.63 -11.84 43.91
C GLY A 299 -5.83 -10.82 43.10
N GLU A 300 -4.59 -10.53 43.49
CA GLU A 300 -3.68 -9.65 42.72
C GLU A 300 -3.44 -10.16 41.30
N SER A 301 -3.31 -11.48 41.13
CA SER A 301 -3.12 -12.11 39.82
C SER A 301 -4.37 -11.95 38.94
N LEU A 302 -5.57 -12.14 39.50
CA LEU A 302 -6.84 -11.92 38.79
C LEU A 302 -7.04 -10.45 38.40
N GLN A 303 -6.63 -9.51 39.26
CA GLN A 303 -6.65 -8.09 38.93
C GLN A 303 -5.69 -7.75 37.78
N THR A 304 -4.51 -8.38 37.76
CA THR A 304 -3.56 -8.23 36.65
C THR A 304 -4.12 -8.79 35.34
N ILE A 305 -4.80 -9.94 35.39
CA ILE A 305 -5.51 -10.52 34.24
C ILE A 305 -6.58 -9.56 33.74
N THR A 306 -7.41 -9.01 34.62
CA THR A 306 -8.46 -8.03 34.30
C THR A 306 -7.87 -6.82 33.56
N GLN A 307 -6.72 -6.31 34.01
CA GLN A 307 -6.05 -5.20 33.34
C GLN A 307 -5.48 -5.57 31.96
N ALA A 308 -4.91 -6.77 31.82
CA ALA A 308 -4.44 -7.27 30.52
C ALA A 308 -5.60 -7.46 29.53
N VAL A 309 -6.73 -7.99 30.00
CA VAL A 309 -7.96 -8.17 29.23
C VAL A 309 -8.48 -6.82 28.72
N ASN A 310 -8.53 -5.79 29.57
CA ASN A 310 -8.91 -4.43 29.14
C ASN A 310 -7.99 -3.88 28.03
N ASN A 311 -6.68 -4.09 28.13
CA ASN A 311 -5.76 -3.68 27.06
C ASN A 311 -6.04 -4.41 25.74
N VAL A 312 -6.42 -5.69 25.78
CA VAL A 312 -6.82 -6.45 24.58
C VAL A 312 -8.12 -5.90 23.99
N THR A 313 -9.09 -5.51 24.81
CA THR A 313 -10.31 -4.84 24.34
C THR A 313 -9.98 -3.55 23.58
N ASP A 314 -9.10 -2.72 24.12
CA ASP A 314 -8.65 -1.48 23.46
C ASP A 314 -7.95 -1.77 22.12
N MET A 315 -7.11 -2.82 22.06
CA MET A 315 -6.50 -3.26 20.81
C MET A 315 -7.53 -3.71 19.77
N ASN A 316 -8.57 -4.44 20.18
CA ASN A 316 -9.63 -4.87 19.26
C ASN A 316 -10.40 -3.67 18.68
N LEU A 317 -10.63 -2.61 19.46
CA LEU A 317 -11.24 -1.37 18.96
C LEU A 317 -10.37 -0.66 17.91
N GLN A 318 -9.05 -0.66 18.11
CA GLN A 318 -8.11 -0.13 17.13
C GLN A 318 -8.08 -0.99 15.86
N ILE A 319 -8.09 -2.32 15.99
CA ILE A 319 -8.17 -3.22 14.84
C ILE A 319 -9.46 -2.96 14.06
N ALA A 320 -10.61 -2.88 14.72
CA ALA A 320 -11.88 -2.58 14.07
C ALA A 320 -11.83 -1.27 13.27
N SER A 321 -11.27 -0.21 13.87
CA SER A 321 -11.10 1.09 13.19
C SER A 321 -10.17 1.00 11.98
N ALA A 322 -9.04 0.30 12.12
CA ALA A 322 -8.08 0.10 11.04
C ALA A 322 -8.67 -0.74 9.90
N THR A 323 -9.49 -1.74 10.23
CA THR A 323 -10.19 -2.58 9.26
C THR A 323 -11.26 -1.78 8.48
N GLU A 324 -11.97 -0.86 9.14
CA GLU A 324 -12.89 0.07 8.47
C GLU A 324 -12.14 1.00 7.51
N GLU A 325 -10.98 1.55 7.92
CA GLU A 325 -10.13 2.34 7.05
C GLU A 325 -9.62 1.53 5.84
N GLN A 326 -9.16 0.30 6.06
CA GLN A 326 -8.74 -0.61 4.98
C GLN A 326 -9.87 -0.92 4.00
N SER A 327 -11.10 -1.09 4.49
CA SER A 327 -12.27 -1.30 3.63
C SER A 327 -12.51 -0.09 2.71
N ASN A 328 -12.43 1.13 3.26
CA ASN A 328 -12.55 2.36 2.49
C ASN A 328 -11.43 2.49 1.44
N VAL A 329 -10.19 2.17 1.81
CA VAL A 329 -9.05 2.19 0.87
C VAL A 329 -9.23 1.16 -0.25
N ALA A 330 -9.67 -0.06 0.08
CA ALA A 330 -9.95 -1.08 -0.94
C ALA A 330 -11.02 -0.62 -1.93
N SER A 331 -12.08 0.03 -1.45
CA SER A 331 -13.12 0.60 -2.31
C SER A 331 -12.61 1.75 -3.19
N ASP A 332 -11.72 2.61 -2.68
CA ASP A 332 -11.11 3.68 -3.50
C ASP A 332 -10.19 3.10 -4.58
N ILE A 333 -9.43 2.05 -4.26
CA ILE A 333 -8.58 1.37 -5.24
C ILE A 333 -9.43 0.70 -6.33
N ASP A 334 -10.53 0.03 -5.97
CA ASP A 334 -11.45 -0.58 -6.94
C ASP A 334 -12.00 0.46 -7.94
N ALA A 335 -12.44 1.61 -7.45
CA ALA A 335 -12.89 2.71 -8.32
C ALA A 335 -11.79 3.25 -9.24
N ARG A 336 -10.53 3.30 -8.76
CA ARG A 336 -9.37 3.70 -9.57
C ARG A 336 -9.02 2.66 -10.63
N ILE A 337 -9.17 1.37 -10.34
CA ILE A 337 -8.95 0.28 -11.31
C ILE A 337 -9.94 0.40 -12.47
N VAL A 338 -11.21 0.68 -12.19
CA VAL A 338 -12.21 0.95 -13.24
C VAL A 338 -11.78 2.13 -14.12
N THR A 339 -11.31 3.21 -13.50
CA THR A 339 -10.81 4.39 -14.23
C THR A 339 -9.60 4.05 -15.11
N ILE A 340 -8.64 3.25 -14.61
CA ILE A 340 -7.47 2.80 -15.37
C ILE A 340 -7.89 1.95 -16.58
N ARG A 341 -8.89 1.09 -16.39
CA ARG A 341 -9.46 0.27 -17.47
C ARG A 341 -10.06 1.16 -18.56
N ASP A 342 -10.86 2.15 -18.20
CA ASP A 342 -11.47 3.08 -19.15
C ASP A 342 -10.41 3.86 -19.95
N ILE A 343 -9.36 4.35 -19.28
CA ILE A 343 -8.22 5.01 -19.93
C ILE A 343 -7.49 4.06 -20.89
N SER A 344 -7.35 2.78 -20.52
CA SER A 344 -6.71 1.77 -21.37
C SER A 344 -7.53 1.53 -22.64
N VAL A 345 -8.86 1.44 -22.53
CA VAL A 345 -9.78 1.32 -23.68
C VAL A 345 -9.69 2.56 -24.59
N GLU A 346 -9.64 3.76 -24.02
CA GLU A 346 -9.49 4.99 -24.80
C GLU A 346 -8.12 5.05 -25.51
N THR A 347 -7.06 4.59 -24.84
CA THR A 347 -5.71 4.52 -25.39
C THR A 347 -5.63 3.52 -26.54
N ALA A 348 -6.28 2.35 -26.41
CA ALA A 348 -6.40 1.36 -27.50
C ALA A 348 -7.07 1.99 -28.73
N ARG A 349 -8.20 2.69 -28.53
CA ARG A 349 -8.93 3.36 -29.61
C ARG A 349 -8.08 4.44 -30.30
N SER A 350 -7.39 5.27 -29.51
CA SER A 350 -6.51 6.32 -30.03
C SER A 350 -5.33 5.74 -30.80
N THR A 351 -4.77 4.62 -30.34
CA THR A 351 -3.69 3.90 -31.01
C THR A 351 -4.14 3.31 -32.35
N GLN A 352 -5.34 2.72 -32.41
CA GLN A 352 -5.93 2.26 -33.66
C GLN A 352 -6.12 3.39 -34.67
N GLN A 353 -6.62 4.55 -34.21
CA GLN A 353 -6.78 5.72 -35.07
C GLN A 353 -5.43 6.25 -35.58
N ALA A 354 -4.42 6.33 -34.71
CA ALA A 354 -3.07 6.75 -35.10
C ALA A 354 -2.44 5.79 -36.13
N SER A 355 -2.64 4.47 -35.97
CA SER A 355 -2.18 3.48 -36.95
C SER A 355 -2.87 3.67 -38.30
N ALA A 356 -4.18 3.90 -38.32
CA ALA A 356 -4.92 4.18 -39.56
C ALA A 356 -4.39 5.44 -40.27
N SER A 357 -4.28 6.57 -39.56
CA SER A 357 -3.72 7.81 -40.09
C SER A 357 -2.29 7.65 -40.59
N SER A 358 -1.49 6.84 -39.92
CA SER A 358 -0.12 6.56 -40.34
C SER A 358 -0.06 5.77 -41.66
N ARG A 359 -0.93 4.77 -41.84
CA ARG A 359 -1.06 4.06 -43.12
C ARG A 359 -1.47 5.00 -44.25
N GLU A 360 -2.40 5.92 -43.99
CA GLU A 360 -2.79 6.95 -44.97
C GLU A 360 -1.62 7.88 -45.33
N MET A 361 -0.82 8.30 -44.34
CA MET A 361 0.39 9.12 -44.60
C MET A 361 1.42 8.37 -45.45
N VAL A 362 1.64 7.07 -45.22
CA VAL A 362 2.53 6.25 -46.07
C VAL A 362 2.01 6.21 -47.51
N GLN A 363 0.70 5.98 -47.70
CA GLN A 363 0.09 5.97 -49.03
C GLN A 363 0.19 7.32 -49.73
N LEU A 364 -0.02 8.43 -49.01
CA LEU A 364 0.11 9.77 -49.57
C LEU A 364 1.57 10.08 -49.94
N ALA A 365 2.52 9.72 -49.09
CA ALA A 365 3.95 9.88 -49.36
C ALA A 365 4.38 9.09 -50.61
N ASP A 366 3.92 7.84 -50.75
CA ASP A 366 4.17 7.01 -51.94
C ASP A 366 3.55 7.60 -53.21
N ARG A 367 2.35 8.18 -53.10
CA ARG A 367 1.69 8.88 -54.21
C ARG A 367 2.46 10.14 -54.63
N VAL A 368 2.91 10.97 -53.68
CA VAL A 368 3.74 12.15 -53.99
C VAL A 368 5.07 11.70 -54.60
N GLN A 369 5.70 10.67 -54.03
CA GLN A 369 6.93 10.08 -54.56
C GLN A 369 6.77 9.61 -56.01
N THR A 370 5.65 8.96 -56.34
CA THR A 370 5.31 8.52 -57.70
C THR A 370 5.14 9.70 -58.65
N LEU A 371 4.48 10.78 -58.21
CA LEU A 371 4.28 11.99 -59.01
C LEU A 371 5.61 12.71 -59.27
N VAL A 372 6.47 12.88 -58.26
CA VAL A 372 7.76 13.57 -58.45
C VAL A 372 8.77 12.72 -59.22
N ASN A 373 8.70 11.39 -59.14
CA ASN A 373 9.55 10.49 -59.94
C ASN A 373 9.24 10.53 -61.45
N GLN A 374 8.14 11.15 -61.88
CA GLN A 374 7.90 11.44 -63.29
C GLN A 374 8.87 12.49 -63.83
N PHE A 375 9.35 13.38 -62.96
CA PHE A 375 10.33 14.38 -63.31
C PHE A 375 11.74 13.82 -63.12
N LYS A 376 12.59 14.02 -64.13
CA LYS A 376 14.01 13.72 -64.02
C LYS A 376 14.73 14.99 -63.58
N VAL A 377 15.30 14.94 -62.40
CA VAL A 377 16.05 16.02 -61.72
C VAL A 377 17.46 15.60 -61.45
#